data_AF-A0A8C8IYE7-F1
#
_entry.id   AF-A0A8C8IYE7-F1
#
_cell.length_a   1.000
_cell.length_b   1.000
_cell.length_c   1.000
_cell.angle_alpha   90.00
_cell.angle_beta   90.00
_cell.angle_gamma   90.00
#
_symmetry.space_group_name_H-M   'P 1'
#
loop_
_entity.id
_entity.type
_entity.pdbx_description
1 polymer ?
#
loop_
_entity_poly.entity_id
_entity_poly.type
_entity_poly.pdbx_seq_one_letter_code
_entity_poly.pdbx_strand_id
1 'polypeptide(L)'
;NIYIFLVICWRAVASMAWSVLLLLPTTALFVLLIRFSLFHPILWISECLSLLTSASAIFSFILLCGVVLMVGFFNLEYYTVVPSIACSKIALLGQVLHPRQFVHSLVHCIMGVVVAWCCAFTIGGRYRSLGHSCTQDESSGPEMCLNEYHLVLLLVGAFIGYSHSLVGVVYNMNYVSFHTMQQYKYLRFKGALPLVVKASAVQALYCLRTFLLLYFFMGYAPRAWICKTLDLNINSSIHSLDSVSSLLDLSLLYHLWISGTFLLLTWYITVLLFRIFVTEVYSFPVQSTFTEDAHQCLPKVITGTQPMILKFLALQDLALLSQHSPSRRLEVFSLSQPGGHPHIWTALSKECLSLLSDLTERLVAHHDTVATNGRAKSQSTGGNKRSTTSSEGSGSYTLTPGSVFLRSSVGAGLRTPLTIPFTPDLDSPFSSPALRRLTGPLEPQGALSPGFSSIQSPHVMRRGPKLWSASTGEGQPRGHTRLVLPMDYFLTHCCLSLQLPEASSQALFADSQVHIWALQGLSHLVAASFSEDQYGIVQTTLPTILSTLLLLQEAVDRHFKLPHTSSKPGHCSCSMGDDSYKTLRFALRSTLKTSVYRITATFGGHLQ
;
A
#
# COMPACT_ATOMS: atom_id res chain seq x y z
N ASN A 1 9.02 25.45 -5.78
CA ASN A 1 7.81 24.61 -5.59
C ASN A 1 6.99 24.40 -6.85
N ILE A 2 6.68 25.46 -7.62
CA ILE A 2 5.94 25.33 -8.88
C ILE A 2 6.57 24.30 -9.83
N TYR A 3 7.90 24.31 -9.99
CA TYR A 3 8.61 23.36 -10.85
C TYR A 3 8.46 21.90 -10.41
N ILE A 4 8.57 21.61 -9.11
CA ILE A 4 8.50 20.22 -8.65
C ILE A 4 7.05 19.70 -8.65
N PHE A 5 6.09 20.58 -8.37
CA PHE A 5 4.68 20.27 -8.60
C PHE A 5 4.40 19.97 -10.09
N LEU A 6 5.03 20.73 -10.99
CA LEU A 6 4.98 20.47 -12.43
C LEU A 6 5.56 19.09 -12.78
N VAL A 7 6.65 18.65 -12.12
CA VAL A 7 7.23 17.31 -12.33
C VAL A 7 6.25 16.20 -11.93
N ILE A 8 5.58 16.33 -10.77
CA ILE A 8 4.59 15.35 -10.31
C ILE A 8 3.38 15.34 -11.24
N CYS A 9 2.86 16.51 -11.62
CA CYS A 9 1.77 16.65 -12.57
C CYS A 9 2.12 16.04 -13.92
N TRP A 10 3.34 16.28 -14.44
CA TRP A 10 3.81 15.68 -15.68
C TRP A 10 3.85 14.15 -15.61
N ARG A 11 4.35 13.59 -14.50
CA ARG A 11 4.35 12.13 -14.27
C ARG A 11 2.94 11.56 -14.22
N ALA A 12 2.01 12.25 -13.57
CA ALA A 12 0.60 11.84 -13.52
C ALA A 12 -0.06 11.89 -14.91
N VAL A 13 0.15 12.98 -15.67
CA VAL A 13 -0.35 13.11 -17.05
C VAL A 13 0.24 12.03 -17.95
N ALA A 14 1.54 11.74 -17.83
CA ALA A 14 2.19 10.66 -18.56
C ALA A 14 1.55 9.30 -18.22
N SER A 15 1.29 9.01 -16.95
CA SER A 15 0.56 7.80 -16.54
C SER A 15 -0.84 7.70 -17.15
N MET A 16 -1.58 8.81 -17.19
CA MET A 16 -2.91 8.86 -17.80
C MET A 16 -2.83 8.59 -19.32
N ALA A 17 -1.85 9.18 -20.01
CA ALA A 17 -1.63 8.94 -21.43
C ALA A 17 -1.31 7.46 -21.71
N TRP A 18 -0.45 6.82 -20.89
CA TRP A 18 -0.17 5.39 -21.01
C TRP A 18 -1.39 4.52 -20.69
N SER A 19 -2.27 4.95 -19.77
CA SER A 19 -3.51 4.24 -19.45
C SER A 19 -4.48 4.26 -20.64
N VAL A 20 -4.61 5.41 -21.31
CA VAL A 20 -5.40 5.56 -22.55
C VAL A 20 -4.79 4.73 -23.69
N LEU A 21 -3.46 4.69 -23.81
CA LEU A 21 -2.79 3.86 -24.83
C LEU A 21 -3.03 2.36 -24.60
N LEU A 22 -3.01 1.90 -23.34
CA LEU A 22 -3.33 0.51 -22.98
C LEU A 22 -4.83 0.18 -23.06
N LEU A 23 -5.70 1.18 -23.12
CA LEU A 23 -7.13 0.97 -23.33
C LEU A 23 -7.39 0.29 -24.68
N LEU A 24 -6.67 0.67 -25.73
CA LEU A 24 -6.85 0.09 -27.07
C LEU A 24 -6.62 -1.44 -27.12
N PRO A 25 -5.47 -1.99 -26.69
CA PRO A 25 -5.26 -3.44 -26.68
C PRO A 25 -6.19 -4.15 -25.68
N THR A 26 -6.57 -3.52 -24.56
CA THR A 26 -7.52 -4.13 -23.61
C THR A 26 -8.94 -4.18 -24.17
N THR A 27 -9.39 -3.16 -24.91
CA THR A 27 -10.67 -3.19 -25.63
C THR A 27 -10.67 -4.22 -26.76
N ALA A 28 -9.56 -4.35 -27.49
CA ALA A 28 -9.42 -5.36 -28.54
C ALA A 28 -9.51 -6.78 -27.94
N LEU A 29 -8.81 -7.04 -26.84
CA LEU A 29 -8.89 -8.31 -26.11
C LEU A 29 -10.31 -8.58 -25.60
N PHE A 30 -10.99 -7.56 -25.07
CA PHE A 30 -12.37 -7.68 -24.61
C PHE A 30 -13.34 -8.07 -25.74
N VAL A 31 -13.25 -7.43 -26.91
CA VAL A 31 -14.08 -7.77 -28.07
C VAL A 31 -13.81 -9.20 -28.55
N LEU A 32 -12.53 -9.61 -28.60
CA LEU A 32 -12.16 -10.98 -28.94
C LEU A 32 -12.83 -11.98 -27.98
N LEU A 33 -12.77 -11.73 -26.67
CA LEU A 33 -13.36 -12.61 -25.66
C LEU A 33 -14.89 -12.67 -25.75
N ILE A 34 -15.59 -11.55 -25.97
CA ILE A 34 -17.05 -11.55 -26.11
C ILE A 34 -17.51 -12.39 -27.31
N ARG A 35 -16.83 -12.25 -28.46
CA ARG A 35 -17.21 -12.92 -29.71
C ARG A 35 -16.54 -14.28 -29.89
N PHE A 36 -15.99 -14.84 -28.82
CA PHE A 36 -15.19 -16.06 -28.87
C PHE A 36 -15.93 -17.19 -29.60
N SER A 37 -15.35 -17.62 -30.72
CA SER A 37 -15.84 -18.80 -31.44
C SER A 37 -14.67 -19.74 -31.77
N LEU A 38 -14.76 -20.97 -31.28
CA LEU A 38 -13.71 -21.98 -31.44
C LEU A 38 -13.63 -22.55 -32.87
N PHE A 39 -14.78 -22.64 -33.55
CA PHE A 39 -14.91 -23.40 -34.79
C PHE A 39 -14.72 -22.57 -36.07
N HIS A 40 -14.68 -21.23 -35.96
CA HIS A 40 -14.54 -20.33 -37.10
C HIS A 40 -13.58 -19.15 -36.83
N PRO A 41 -12.26 -19.40 -36.70
CA PRO A 41 -11.30 -18.39 -36.25
C PRO A 41 -11.13 -17.21 -37.21
N ILE A 42 -11.22 -17.45 -38.53
CA ILE A 42 -11.05 -16.38 -39.53
C ILE A 42 -12.26 -15.44 -39.54
N LEU A 43 -13.48 -16.00 -39.50
CA LEU A 43 -14.71 -15.20 -39.41
C LEU A 43 -14.76 -14.43 -38.10
N TRP A 44 -14.42 -15.07 -36.99
CA TRP A 44 -14.33 -14.44 -35.68
C TRP A 44 -13.41 -13.21 -35.67
N ILE A 45 -12.19 -13.34 -36.20
CA ILE A 45 -11.23 -12.23 -36.24
C ILE A 45 -11.72 -11.13 -37.18
N SER A 46 -12.28 -11.49 -38.34
CA SER A 46 -12.81 -10.52 -39.31
C SER A 46 -14.00 -9.73 -38.74
N GLU A 47 -14.93 -10.39 -38.07
CA GLU A 47 -16.06 -9.75 -37.37
C GLU A 47 -15.59 -8.84 -36.24
N CYS A 48 -14.58 -9.26 -35.46
CA CYS A 48 -14.00 -8.42 -34.41
C CYS A 48 -13.33 -7.16 -35.00
N LEU A 49 -12.56 -7.30 -36.09
CA LEU A 49 -11.90 -6.16 -36.75
C LEU A 49 -12.93 -5.20 -37.37
N SER A 50 -14.00 -5.74 -37.96
CA SER A 50 -15.11 -4.93 -38.47
C SER A 50 -15.82 -4.17 -37.34
N LEU A 51 -16.06 -4.83 -36.19
CA LEU A 51 -16.65 -4.19 -35.03
C LEU A 51 -15.74 -3.08 -34.48
N LEU A 52 -14.43 -3.34 -34.34
CA LEU A 52 -13.46 -2.35 -33.84
C LEU A 52 -13.37 -1.10 -34.70
N THR A 53 -13.54 -1.24 -36.02
CA THR A 53 -13.46 -0.13 -36.98
C THR A 53 -14.80 0.59 -37.21
N SER A 54 -15.89 0.07 -36.63
CA SER A 54 -17.21 0.69 -36.75
C SER A 54 -17.29 2.05 -36.05
N ALA A 55 -18.07 3.00 -36.61
CA ALA A 55 -18.24 4.33 -36.05
C ALA A 55 -18.75 4.33 -34.59
N SER A 56 -19.56 3.34 -34.25
CA SER A 56 -20.11 3.17 -32.91
C SER A 56 -19.11 2.59 -31.91
N ALA A 57 -18.18 1.74 -32.35
CA ALA A 57 -17.04 1.33 -31.53
C ALA A 57 -16.06 2.49 -31.29
N ILE A 58 -15.84 3.35 -32.29
CA ILE A 58 -15.05 4.58 -32.13
C ILE A 58 -15.68 5.50 -31.08
N PHE A 59 -16.99 5.72 -31.16
CA PHE A 59 -17.72 6.49 -30.15
C PHE A 59 -17.62 5.86 -28.75
N SER A 60 -17.81 4.54 -28.64
CA SER A 60 -17.65 3.82 -27.39
C SER A 60 -16.23 3.94 -26.83
N PHE A 61 -15.21 3.90 -27.69
CA PHE A 61 -13.82 4.09 -27.29
C PHE A 61 -13.57 5.50 -26.76
N ILE A 62 -14.12 6.54 -27.40
CA ILE A 62 -14.03 7.93 -26.90
C ILE A 62 -14.64 8.07 -25.50
N LEU A 63 -15.80 7.46 -25.25
CA LEU A 63 -16.42 7.44 -23.93
C LEU A 63 -15.54 6.72 -22.90
N LEU A 64 -14.99 5.55 -23.25
CA LEU A 64 -14.08 4.81 -22.39
C LEU A 64 -12.79 5.58 -22.08
N CYS A 65 -12.24 6.32 -23.05
CA CYS A 65 -11.13 7.25 -22.81
C CYS A 65 -11.50 8.32 -21.78
N GLY A 66 -12.69 8.92 -21.90
CA GLY A 66 -13.21 9.87 -20.91
C GLY A 66 -13.29 9.29 -19.50
N VAL A 67 -13.77 8.05 -19.36
CA VAL A 67 -13.81 7.34 -18.07
C VAL A 67 -12.41 7.11 -17.50
N VAL A 68 -11.47 6.62 -18.32
CA VAL A 68 -10.07 6.39 -17.88
C VAL A 68 -9.40 7.69 -17.44
N LEU A 69 -9.64 8.79 -18.15
CA LEU A 69 -9.13 10.11 -17.77
C LEU A 69 -9.74 10.60 -16.44
N MET A 70 -11.03 10.39 -16.21
CA MET A 70 -11.68 10.74 -14.93
C MET A 70 -11.14 9.90 -13.76
N VAL A 71 -10.92 8.61 -13.96
CA VAL A 71 -10.27 7.75 -12.94
C VAL A 71 -8.83 8.21 -12.68
N GLY A 72 -8.09 8.57 -13.73
CA GLY A 72 -6.75 9.15 -13.61
C GLY A 72 -6.73 10.46 -12.83
N PHE A 73 -7.71 11.34 -13.06
CA PHE A 73 -7.88 12.58 -12.31
C PHE A 73 -8.17 12.32 -10.83
N PHE A 74 -9.06 11.38 -10.51
CA PHE A 74 -9.30 11.01 -9.11
C PHE A 74 -8.07 10.41 -8.42
N ASN A 75 -7.28 9.60 -9.13
CA ASN A 75 -6.00 9.14 -8.58
C ASN A 75 -5.08 10.32 -8.24
N LEU A 76 -5.02 11.36 -9.08
CA LEU A 76 -4.22 12.56 -8.83
C LEU A 76 -4.79 13.45 -7.70
N GLU A 77 -6.10 13.53 -7.55
CA GLU A 77 -6.72 14.38 -6.51
C GLU A 77 -6.70 13.69 -5.12
N TYR A 78 -6.83 12.37 -5.08
CA TYR A 78 -7.05 11.61 -3.84
C TYR A 78 -5.88 10.73 -3.40
N TYR A 79 -4.73 10.74 -4.08
CA TYR A 79 -3.58 9.93 -3.65
C TYR A 79 -3.09 10.32 -2.26
N THR A 80 -2.67 9.30 -1.50
CA THR A 80 -2.05 9.49 -0.20
C THR A 80 -0.73 8.73 -0.11
N VAL A 81 0.25 9.33 0.55
CA VAL A 81 1.58 8.73 0.76
C VAL A 81 1.68 8.05 2.12
N VAL A 82 0.73 8.35 3.01
CA VAL A 82 0.55 7.67 4.29
C VAL A 82 -0.85 7.04 4.27
N PRO A 83 -0.98 5.74 4.55
CA PRO A 83 -2.27 5.08 4.53
C PRO A 83 -3.14 5.56 5.69
N SER A 84 -4.45 5.71 5.46
CA SER A 84 -5.40 6.04 6.52
C SER A 84 -5.83 4.75 7.24
N ILE A 85 -5.35 4.58 8.46
CA ILE A 85 -5.66 3.39 9.26
C ILE A 85 -6.75 3.75 10.26
N ALA A 86 -7.95 3.21 10.04
CA ALA A 86 -9.06 3.40 10.97
C ALA A 86 -8.79 2.62 12.26
N CYS A 87 -8.54 3.31 13.38
CA CYS A 87 -8.28 2.68 14.67
C CYS A 87 -9.53 2.08 15.34
N SER A 88 -10.74 2.38 14.83
CA SER A 88 -12.01 1.85 15.33
C SER A 88 -13.03 1.61 14.22
N LYS A 89 -14.01 0.74 14.47
CA LYS A 89 -15.11 0.45 13.52
C LYS A 89 -15.96 1.68 13.24
N ILE A 90 -16.17 2.53 14.25
CA ILE A 90 -16.93 3.78 14.12
C ILE A 90 -16.14 4.77 13.26
N ALA A 91 -14.82 4.82 13.41
CA ALA A 91 -13.98 5.66 12.56
C ALA A 91 -14.02 5.18 11.09
N LEU A 92 -13.99 3.87 10.85
CA LEU A 92 -14.14 3.32 9.50
C LEU A 92 -15.52 3.66 8.91
N LEU A 93 -16.59 3.50 9.70
CA LEU A 93 -17.94 3.86 9.27
C LEU A 93 -18.05 5.36 8.98
N GLY A 94 -17.43 6.20 9.81
CA GLY A 94 -17.36 7.65 9.59
C GLY A 94 -16.61 8.02 8.30
N GLN A 95 -15.54 7.29 7.96
CA GLN A 95 -14.81 7.48 6.69
C GLN A 95 -15.66 7.08 5.49
N VAL A 96 -16.38 5.94 5.57
CA VAL A 96 -17.25 5.47 4.48
C VAL A 96 -18.46 6.38 4.28
N LEU A 97 -19.06 6.88 5.35
CA LEU A 97 -20.23 7.77 5.31
C LEU A 97 -19.88 9.25 5.08
N HIS A 98 -18.59 9.58 4.95
CA HIS A 98 -18.17 10.95 4.73
C HIS A 98 -18.77 11.51 3.42
N PRO A 99 -19.32 12.74 3.39
CA PRO A 99 -20.02 13.27 2.22
C PRO A 99 -19.15 13.31 0.96
N ARG A 100 -17.85 13.59 1.12
CA ARG A 100 -16.87 13.51 0.02
C ARG A 100 -16.79 12.10 -0.58
N GLN A 101 -16.84 11.07 0.26
CA GLN A 101 -16.79 9.68 -0.18
C GLN A 101 -18.10 9.24 -0.84
N PHE A 102 -19.23 9.77 -0.39
CA PHE A 102 -20.51 9.56 -1.06
C PHE A 102 -20.47 10.09 -2.49
N VAL A 103 -20.00 11.33 -2.70
CA VAL A 103 -19.83 11.91 -4.04
C VAL A 103 -18.86 11.09 -4.89
N HIS A 104 -17.71 10.70 -4.34
CA HIS A 104 -16.75 9.84 -5.03
C HIS A 104 -17.37 8.50 -5.48
N SER A 105 -18.18 7.89 -4.62
CA SER A 105 -18.87 6.63 -4.90
C SER A 105 -19.99 6.78 -5.93
N LEU A 106 -20.71 7.92 -5.91
CA LEU A 106 -21.71 8.26 -6.91
C LEU A 106 -21.07 8.43 -8.30
N VAL A 107 -19.95 9.14 -8.40
CA VAL A 107 -19.26 9.30 -9.69
C VAL A 107 -18.72 7.96 -10.20
N HIS A 108 -18.17 7.11 -9.33
CA HIS A 108 -17.74 5.76 -9.72
C HIS A 108 -18.90 4.86 -10.18
N CYS A 109 -20.08 5.01 -9.57
CA CYS A 109 -21.30 4.35 -10.01
C CYS A 109 -21.66 4.78 -11.45
N ILE A 110 -21.70 6.10 -11.72
CA ILE A 110 -22.00 6.65 -13.05
C ILE A 110 -20.96 6.19 -14.08
N MET A 111 -19.66 6.26 -13.75
CA MET A 111 -18.59 5.77 -14.62
C MET A 111 -18.75 4.27 -14.93
N GLY A 112 -19.14 3.46 -13.93
CA GLY A 112 -19.42 2.05 -14.11
C GLY A 112 -20.60 1.78 -15.05
N VAL A 113 -21.68 2.59 -14.97
CA VAL A 113 -22.81 2.53 -15.92
C VAL A 113 -22.37 2.87 -17.33
N VAL A 114 -21.55 3.91 -17.52
CA VAL A 114 -21.03 4.30 -18.84
C VAL A 114 -20.18 3.17 -19.44
N VAL A 115 -19.28 2.57 -18.67
CA VAL A 115 -18.49 1.42 -19.14
C VAL A 115 -19.39 0.24 -19.50
N ALA A 116 -20.38 -0.08 -18.66
CA ALA A 116 -21.32 -1.16 -18.92
C ALA A 116 -22.21 -0.91 -20.15
N TRP A 117 -22.60 0.34 -20.41
CA TRP A 117 -23.28 0.73 -21.65
C TRP A 117 -22.37 0.44 -22.85
N CYS A 118 -21.13 0.93 -22.83
CA CYS A 118 -20.17 0.65 -23.91
C CYS A 118 -20.00 -0.86 -24.12
N CYS A 119 -19.90 -1.65 -23.04
CA CYS A 119 -19.89 -3.11 -23.12
C CYS A 119 -21.17 -3.65 -23.78
N ALA A 120 -22.36 -3.22 -23.35
CA ALA A 120 -23.65 -3.63 -23.91
C ALA A 120 -23.73 -3.41 -25.41
N PHE A 121 -23.25 -2.24 -25.86
CA PHE A 121 -23.23 -1.88 -27.26
C PHE A 121 -22.26 -2.76 -28.06
N THR A 122 -21.05 -3.04 -27.52
CA THR A 122 -20.08 -3.93 -28.17
C THR A 122 -20.54 -5.39 -28.25
N ILE A 123 -21.27 -5.87 -27.22
CA ILE A 123 -21.86 -7.22 -27.22
C ILE A 123 -22.98 -7.30 -28.26
N GLY A 124 -23.83 -6.26 -28.36
CA GLY A 124 -24.92 -6.19 -29.32
C GLY A 124 -26.02 -7.25 -29.09
N GLY A 125 -26.83 -7.51 -30.11
CA GLY A 125 -27.93 -8.48 -30.04
C GLY A 125 -28.94 -8.13 -28.93
N ARG A 126 -29.15 -9.08 -28.00
CA ARG A 126 -30.10 -8.96 -26.87
C ARG A 126 -29.78 -7.81 -25.90
N TYR A 127 -28.59 -7.22 -25.96
CA TYR A 127 -28.14 -6.15 -25.05
C TYR A 127 -28.12 -4.76 -25.70
N ARG A 128 -28.59 -4.61 -26.94
CA ARG A 128 -28.33 -3.39 -27.74
C ARG A 128 -29.04 -2.13 -27.26
N SER A 129 -30.29 -2.25 -26.79
CA SER A 129 -31.15 -1.12 -26.42
C SER A 129 -31.86 -1.40 -25.10
N LEU A 130 -32.10 -0.35 -24.31
CA LEU A 130 -32.87 -0.40 -23.06
C LEU A 130 -34.36 -0.69 -23.31
N GLY A 131 -34.89 -0.26 -24.45
CA GLY A 131 -36.27 -0.52 -24.87
C GLY A 131 -36.32 -1.26 -26.21
N HIS A 132 -37.34 -2.11 -26.38
CA HIS A 132 -37.68 -2.77 -27.63
C HIS A 132 -39.19 -2.67 -27.87
N SER A 133 -39.64 -2.71 -29.11
CA SER A 133 -41.07 -2.72 -29.42
C SER A 133 -41.71 -3.96 -28.82
N CYS A 134 -42.78 -3.77 -28.05
CA CYS A 134 -43.55 -4.86 -27.49
C CYS A 134 -44.12 -5.71 -28.63
N THR A 135 -44.05 -7.03 -28.50
CA THR A 135 -44.83 -7.92 -29.36
C THR A 135 -46.29 -7.78 -28.94
N GLN A 136 -47.11 -7.09 -29.74
CA GLN A 136 -48.51 -6.82 -29.44
C GLN A 136 -49.45 -7.51 -30.44
N ASP A 137 -50.56 -8.05 -29.92
CA ASP A 137 -51.76 -8.37 -30.69
C ASP A 137 -52.29 -7.09 -31.36
N GLU A 138 -52.79 -7.21 -32.60
CA GLU A 138 -52.92 -6.17 -33.65
C GLU A 138 -53.76 -4.89 -33.34
N SER A 139 -54.13 -4.59 -32.09
CA SER A 139 -55.16 -3.59 -31.75
C SER A 139 -54.72 -2.39 -30.88
N SER A 140 -53.45 -2.28 -30.51
CA SER A 140 -52.93 -1.14 -29.74
C SER A 140 -51.64 -0.58 -30.38
N GLY A 141 -51.33 0.70 -30.11
CA GLY A 141 -50.25 1.43 -30.78
C GLY A 141 -48.84 0.87 -30.49
N PRO A 142 -47.77 1.47 -31.05
CA PRO A 142 -46.40 0.98 -30.83
C PRO A 142 -45.97 1.19 -29.36
N GLU A 143 -46.23 0.21 -28.51
CA GLU A 143 -45.78 0.22 -27.12
C GLU A 143 -44.30 -0.20 -27.02
N MET A 144 -43.54 0.50 -26.18
CA MET A 144 -42.14 0.20 -25.92
C MET A 144 -42.00 -0.58 -24.62
N CYS A 145 -41.36 -1.74 -24.70
CA CYS A 145 -41.14 -2.66 -23.60
C CYS A 145 -39.70 -2.59 -23.09
N LEU A 146 -39.53 -2.72 -21.77
CA LEU A 146 -38.23 -2.73 -21.11
C LEU A 146 -37.42 -3.99 -21.51
N ASN A 147 -36.17 -3.79 -21.90
CA ASN A 147 -35.20 -4.87 -22.09
C ASN A 147 -34.43 -5.14 -20.79
N GLU A 148 -34.87 -6.16 -20.05
CA GLU A 148 -34.29 -6.53 -18.77
C GLU A 148 -32.80 -6.93 -18.87
N TYR A 149 -32.36 -7.53 -19.99
CA TYR A 149 -30.96 -7.92 -20.20
C TYR A 149 -30.01 -6.71 -20.26
N HIS A 150 -30.43 -5.65 -20.96
CA HIS A 150 -29.66 -4.40 -21.01
C HIS A 150 -29.65 -3.72 -19.64
N LEU A 151 -30.81 -3.68 -18.96
CA LEU A 151 -30.91 -3.10 -17.63
C LEU A 151 -29.99 -3.79 -16.62
N VAL A 152 -29.99 -5.13 -16.58
CA VAL A 152 -29.13 -5.92 -15.69
C VAL A 152 -27.66 -5.59 -15.91
N LEU A 153 -27.25 -5.40 -17.16
CA LEU A 153 -25.88 -5.04 -17.51
C LEU A 153 -25.49 -3.63 -17.00
N LEU A 154 -26.38 -2.64 -17.12
CA LEU A 154 -26.15 -1.31 -16.56
C LEU A 154 -26.07 -1.33 -15.03
N LEU A 155 -26.97 -2.07 -14.38
CA LEU A 155 -27.03 -2.19 -12.92
C LEU A 155 -25.81 -2.90 -12.34
N VAL A 156 -25.28 -3.94 -13.01
CA VAL A 156 -24.04 -4.57 -12.56
C VAL A 156 -22.85 -3.63 -12.71
N GLY A 157 -22.79 -2.82 -13.76
CA GLY A 157 -21.79 -1.77 -13.94
C GLY A 157 -21.81 -0.75 -12.80
N ALA A 158 -23.00 -0.24 -12.46
CA ALA A 158 -23.24 0.63 -11.32
C ALA A 158 -22.75 -0.01 -10.01
N PHE A 159 -23.13 -1.26 -9.76
CA PHE A 159 -22.78 -1.99 -8.55
C PHE A 159 -21.27 -2.23 -8.43
N ILE A 160 -20.61 -2.64 -9.52
CA ILE A 160 -19.16 -2.81 -9.55
C ILE A 160 -18.48 -1.47 -9.27
N GLY A 161 -18.95 -0.37 -9.88
CA GLY A 161 -18.46 0.98 -9.63
C GLY A 161 -18.53 1.40 -8.17
N TYR A 162 -19.71 1.24 -7.56
CA TYR A 162 -19.93 1.50 -6.14
C TYR A 162 -19.03 0.63 -5.25
N SER A 163 -18.97 -0.68 -5.53
CA SER A 163 -18.17 -1.62 -4.75
C SER A 163 -16.67 -1.29 -4.80
N HIS A 164 -16.15 -0.86 -5.95
CA HIS A 164 -14.76 -0.45 -6.11
C HIS A 164 -14.43 0.78 -5.26
N SER A 165 -15.32 1.78 -5.23
CA SER A 165 -15.14 2.98 -4.41
C SER A 165 -15.05 2.64 -2.91
N LEU A 166 -15.93 1.73 -2.43
CA LEU A 166 -15.92 1.27 -1.04
C LEU A 166 -14.67 0.47 -0.68
N VAL A 167 -14.33 -0.52 -1.51
CA VAL A 167 -13.09 -1.30 -1.37
C VAL A 167 -11.88 -0.37 -1.41
N GLY A 168 -11.93 0.69 -2.20
CA GLY A 168 -10.90 1.72 -2.30
C GLY A 168 -10.58 2.39 -0.96
N VAL A 169 -11.61 2.72 -0.18
CA VAL A 169 -11.44 3.28 1.17
C VAL A 169 -10.95 2.22 2.14
N VAL A 170 -11.61 1.05 2.18
CA VAL A 170 -11.32 -0.01 3.16
C VAL A 170 -9.88 -0.53 3.03
N TYR A 171 -9.40 -0.71 1.79
CA TYR A 171 -8.06 -1.24 1.52
C TYR A 171 -7.03 -0.16 1.18
N ASN A 172 -7.36 1.13 1.38
CA ASN A 172 -6.48 2.26 1.04
C ASN A 172 -5.90 2.14 -0.39
N MET A 173 -6.74 1.94 -1.40
CA MET A 173 -6.27 1.82 -2.80
C MET A 173 -5.58 3.09 -3.32
N ASN A 174 -5.86 4.24 -2.70
CA ASN A 174 -5.21 5.51 -3.03
C ASN A 174 -3.80 5.65 -2.41
N TYR A 175 -3.37 4.66 -1.60
CA TYR A 175 -2.04 4.63 -1.03
C TYR A 175 -0.98 4.37 -2.10
N VAL A 176 0.04 5.23 -2.11
CA VAL A 176 1.20 5.14 -2.97
C VAL A 176 2.41 4.74 -2.13
N SER A 177 2.82 3.48 -2.25
CA SER A 177 3.98 2.96 -1.53
C SER A 177 5.28 3.16 -2.31
N PHE A 178 6.38 3.37 -1.58
CA PHE A 178 7.71 3.43 -2.15
C PHE A 178 8.45 2.12 -1.90
N HIS A 179 8.68 1.36 -2.96
CA HIS A 179 9.39 0.10 -2.87
C HIS A 179 10.90 0.33 -2.74
N THR A 180 11.54 -0.43 -1.86
CA THR A 180 12.98 -0.35 -1.56
C THR A 180 13.87 -0.80 -2.71
N MET A 181 13.41 -1.73 -3.56
CA MET A 181 14.15 -2.19 -4.75
C MET A 181 13.62 -1.54 -6.02
N GLN A 182 14.53 -0.89 -6.74
CA GLN A 182 14.25 -0.16 -7.97
C GLN A 182 14.29 -1.09 -9.16
N GLN A 183 13.24 -1.05 -9.98
CA GLN A 183 13.12 -1.81 -11.21
C GLN A 183 12.64 -0.87 -12.31
N TYR A 184 13.06 -1.12 -13.54
CA TYR A 184 12.57 -0.40 -14.71
C TYR A 184 11.05 -0.44 -14.80
N LYS A 185 10.42 0.66 -15.24
CA LYS A 185 8.95 0.82 -15.31
C LYS A 185 8.25 -0.36 -15.98
N TYR A 186 8.76 -0.78 -17.14
CA TYR A 186 8.23 -1.92 -17.89
C TYR A 186 8.33 -3.24 -17.12
N LEU A 187 9.43 -3.49 -16.42
CA LEU A 187 9.61 -4.72 -15.65
C LEU A 187 8.64 -4.80 -14.47
N ARG A 188 8.44 -3.68 -13.77
CA ARG A 188 7.41 -3.58 -12.71
C ARG A 188 6.01 -3.83 -13.25
N PHE A 189 5.66 -3.16 -14.35
CA PHE A 189 4.34 -3.32 -14.97
C PHE A 189 4.11 -4.78 -15.42
N LYS A 190 5.08 -5.37 -16.12
CA LYS A 190 5.02 -6.77 -16.59
C LYS A 190 4.92 -7.76 -15.43
N GLY A 191 5.64 -7.52 -14.33
CA GLY A 191 5.59 -8.35 -13.13
C GLY A 191 4.24 -8.29 -12.39
N ALA A 192 3.60 -7.12 -12.37
CA ALA A 192 2.32 -6.90 -11.70
C ALA A 192 1.10 -7.30 -12.55
N LEU A 193 1.20 -7.27 -13.89
CA LEU A 193 0.07 -7.47 -14.80
C LEU A 193 -0.71 -8.79 -14.58
N PRO A 194 -0.08 -9.97 -14.39
CA PRO A 194 -0.83 -11.22 -14.15
C PRO A 194 -1.64 -11.18 -12.84
N LEU A 195 -1.09 -10.53 -11.81
CA LEU A 195 -1.79 -10.35 -10.54
C LEU A 195 -3.00 -9.44 -10.72
N VAL A 196 -2.86 -8.34 -11.48
CA VAL A 196 -3.95 -7.41 -11.80
C VAL A 196 -5.08 -8.11 -12.56
N VAL A 197 -4.75 -8.89 -13.59
CA VAL A 197 -5.75 -9.66 -14.38
C VAL A 197 -6.46 -10.69 -13.52
N LYS A 198 -5.72 -11.42 -12.67
CA LYS A 198 -6.32 -12.38 -11.75
C LYS A 198 -7.25 -11.69 -10.75
N ALA A 199 -6.80 -10.57 -10.16
CA ALA A 199 -7.58 -9.85 -9.17
C ALA A 199 -8.84 -9.22 -9.76
N SER A 200 -8.78 -8.64 -10.97
CA SER A 200 -9.96 -8.08 -11.64
C SER A 200 -11.00 -9.17 -11.93
N ALA A 201 -10.56 -10.32 -12.46
CA ALA A 201 -11.44 -11.44 -12.76
C ALA A 201 -12.11 -12.03 -11.51
N VAL A 202 -11.34 -12.22 -10.44
CA VAL A 202 -11.84 -12.75 -9.17
C VAL A 202 -12.77 -11.76 -8.48
N GLN A 203 -12.40 -10.47 -8.43
CA GLN A 203 -13.24 -9.42 -7.86
C GLN A 203 -14.55 -9.27 -8.64
N ALA A 204 -14.51 -9.35 -9.97
CA ALA A 204 -15.72 -9.33 -10.81
C ALA A 204 -16.68 -10.47 -10.47
N LEU A 205 -16.16 -11.71 -10.25
CA LEU A 205 -17.00 -12.83 -9.81
C LEU A 205 -17.67 -12.58 -8.46
N TYR A 206 -16.93 -12.02 -7.49
CA TYR A 206 -17.48 -11.70 -6.18
C TYR A 206 -18.56 -10.61 -6.26
N CYS A 207 -18.32 -9.54 -7.03
CA CYS A 207 -19.30 -8.50 -7.25
C CYS A 207 -20.53 -9.06 -7.98
N LEU A 208 -20.33 -9.88 -9.00
CA LEU A 208 -21.42 -10.52 -9.74
C LEU A 208 -22.28 -11.41 -8.83
N ARG A 209 -21.67 -12.30 -8.05
CA ARG A 209 -22.40 -13.17 -7.11
C ARG A 209 -23.24 -12.34 -6.14
N THR A 210 -22.67 -11.28 -5.59
CA THR A 210 -23.36 -10.41 -4.62
C THR A 210 -24.49 -9.63 -5.29
N PHE A 211 -24.26 -9.12 -6.50
CA PHE A 211 -25.26 -8.43 -7.30
C PHE A 211 -26.45 -9.33 -7.64
N LEU A 212 -26.21 -10.58 -8.07
CA LEU A 212 -27.28 -11.52 -8.42
C LEU A 212 -28.18 -11.81 -7.22
N LEU A 213 -27.60 -11.98 -6.02
CA LEU A 213 -28.38 -12.13 -4.78
C LEU A 213 -29.23 -10.88 -4.50
N LEU A 214 -28.64 -9.68 -4.60
CA LEU A 214 -29.36 -8.43 -4.38
C LEU A 214 -30.48 -8.21 -5.40
N TYR A 215 -30.21 -8.52 -6.67
CA TYR A 215 -31.17 -8.39 -7.76
C TYR A 215 -32.32 -9.39 -7.63
N PHE A 216 -32.04 -10.61 -7.15
CA PHE A 216 -33.09 -11.59 -6.89
C PHE A 216 -34.10 -11.10 -5.82
N PHE A 217 -33.64 -10.46 -4.74
CA PHE A 217 -34.53 -9.97 -3.69
C PHE A 217 -35.14 -8.59 -3.97
N MET A 218 -34.41 -7.68 -4.64
CA MET A 218 -34.78 -6.27 -4.77
C MET A 218 -34.86 -5.79 -6.23
N GLY A 219 -34.74 -6.68 -7.21
CA GLY A 219 -34.70 -6.34 -8.64
C GLY A 219 -35.98 -5.70 -9.18
N TYR A 220 -37.13 -5.90 -8.52
CA TYR A 220 -38.38 -5.23 -8.88
C TYR A 220 -38.26 -3.69 -8.76
N ALA A 221 -37.56 -3.18 -7.74
CA ALA A 221 -37.46 -1.75 -7.50
C ALA A 221 -36.81 -0.97 -8.66
N PRO A 222 -35.61 -1.32 -9.17
CA PRO A 222 -35.02 -0.63 -10.30
C PRO A 222 -35.84 -0.83 -11.59
N ARG A 223 -36.50 -1.98 -11.79
CA ARG A 223 -37.37 -2.20 -12.96
C ARG A 223 -38.57 -1.25 -12.94
N ALA A 224 -39.33 -1.23 -11.84
CA ALA A 224 -40.49 -0.38 -11.69
C ALA A 224 -40.13 1.12 -11.77
N TRP A 225 -39.00 1.52 -11.19
CA TRP A 225 -38.52 2.89 -11.26
C TRP A 225 -38.22 3.32 -12.71
N ILE A 226 -37.56 2.48 -13.51
CA ILE A 226 -37.22 2.79 -14.91
C ILE A 226 -38.46 2.77 -15.80
N CYS A 227 -39.34 1.78 -15.63
CA CYS A 227 -40.62 1.73 -16.35
C CYS A 227 -41.43 3.01 -16.14
N LYS A 228 -41.53 3.47 -14.88
CA LYS A 228 -42.23 4.72 -14.55
C LYS A 228 -41.55 5.97 -15.12
N THR A 229 -40.22 6.00 -15.12
CA THR A 229 -39.45 7.18 -15.53
C THR A 229 -39.41 7.35 -17.06
N LEU A 230 -39.36 6.24 -17.79
CA LEU A 230 -39.23 6.21 -19.26
C LEU A 230 -40.53 5.83 -19.98
N ASP A 231 -41.64 5.71 -19.24
CA ASP A 231 -42.96 5.29 -19.76
C ASP A 231 -42.89 3.98 -20.56
N LEU A 232 -42.21 2.97 -19.99
CA LEU A 232 -42.01 1.65 -20.60
C LEU A 232 -42.93 0.61 -19.96
N ASN A 233 -43.50 -0.26 -20.79
CA ASN A 233 -44.32 -1.38 -20.33
C ASN A 233 -43.46 -2.61 -19.98
N ILE A 234 -43.96 -3.41 -19.04
CA ILE A 234 -43.39 -4.72 -18.70
C ILE A 234 -44.17 -5.75 -19.51
N ASN A 235 -43.51 -6.44 -20.44
CA ASN A 235 -44.16 -7.48 -21.20
C ASN A 235 -44.40 -8.70 -20.31
N SER A 236 -45.66 -9.00 -20.01
CA SER A 236 -46.03 -10.18 -19.20
C SER A 236 -45.84 -11.52 -19.93
N SER A 237 -45.57 -11.50 -21.23
CA SER A 237 -45.46 -12.71 -22.08
C SER A 237 -44.03 -13.27 -22.22
N ILE A 238 -43.00 -12.46 -21.94
CA ILE A 238 -41.59 -12.88 -22.02
C ILE A 238 -41.14 -13.24 -20.61
N HIS A 239 -40.55 -14.43 -20.43
CA HIS A 239 -40.01 -14.88 -19.15
C HIS A 239 -39.16 -13.80 -18.49
N SER A 240 -39.69 -13.17 -17.44
CA SER A 240 -38.95 -12.20 -16.65
C SER A 240 -37.75 -12.88 -16.00
N LEU A 241 -36.67 -12.13 -15.80
CA LEU A 241 -35.48 -12.56 -15.06
C LEU A 241 -35.75 -12.83 -13.57
N ASP A 242 -37.01 -12.94 -13.16
CA ASP A 242 -37.44 -13.30 -11.80
C ASP A 242 -37.27 -14.80 -11.52
N SER A 243 -37.22 -15.62 -12.57
CA SER A 243 -36.92 -17.05 -12.44
C SER A 243 -35.41 -17.29 -12.24
N VAL A 244 -35.06 -18.08 -11.23
CA VAL A 244 -33.69 -18.50 -10.92
C VAL A 244 -32.99 -19.12 -12.14
N SER A 245 -33.74 -19.84 -12.99
CA SER A 245 -33.20 -20.46 -14.21
C SER A 245 -32.82 -19.46 -15.29
N SER A 246 -33.50 -18.31 -15.36
CA SER A 246 -33.21 -17.25 -16.34
C SER A 246 -32.06 -16.36 -15.87
N LEU A 247 -32.01 -16.07 -14.56
CA LEU A 247 -30.92 -15.32 -13.95
C LEU A 247 -29.55 -16.05 -14.04
N LEU A 248 -29.58 -17.39 -14.04
CA LEU A 248 -28.40 -18.24 -14.17
C LEU A 248 -28.12 -18.72 -15.61
N ASP A 249 -28.65 -18.02 -16.64
CA ASP A 249 -28.24 -18.26 -18.03
C ASP A 249 -26.71 -18.10 -18.15
N LEU A 250 -26.03 -19.17 -18.57
CA LEU A 250 -24.56 -19.20 -18.71
C LEU A 250 -24.07 -18.12 -19.68
N SER A 251 -24.85 -17.82 -20.72
CA SER A 251 -24.53 -16.73 -21.65
C SER A 251 -24.55 -15.40 -20.92
N LEU A 252 -25.61 -15.12 -20.16
CA LEU A 252 -25.74 -13.89 -19.40
C LEU A 252 -24.62 -13.73 -18.38
N LEU A 253 -24.38 -14.76 -17.56
CA LEU A 253 -23.33 -14.76 -16.54
C LEU A 253 -21.94 -14.52 -17.14
N TYR A 254 -21.65 -15.12 -18.30
CA TYR A 254 -20.40 -14.89 -19.02
C TYR A 254 -20.24 -13.42 -19.45
N HIS A 255 -21.27 -12.84 -20.06
CA HIS A 255 -21.24 -11.44 -20.52
C HIS A 255 -21.14 -10.45 -19.34
N LEU A 256 -21.82 -10.70 -18.22
CA LEU A 256 -21.70 -9.90 -17.01
C LEU A 256 -20.31 -10.01 -16.39
N TRP A 257 -19.77 -11.23 -16.31
CA TRP A 257 -18.46 -11.45 -15.72
C TRP A 257 -17.34 -10.83 -16.56
N ILE A 258 -17.36 -11.00 -17.88
CA ILE A 258 -16.32 -10.46 -18.75
C ILE A 258 -16.37 -8.93 -18.81
N SER A 259 -17.56 -8.32 -18.83
CA SER A 259 -17.72 -6.85 -18.77
C SER A 259 -17.27 -6.29 -17.43
N GLY A 260 -17.63 -6.94 -16.31
CA GLY A 260 -17.13 -6.56 -14.98
C GLY A 260 -15.61 -6.71 -14.84
N THR A 261 -15.04 -7.75 -15.45
CA THR A 261 -13.58 -7.97 -15.49
C THR A 261 -12.89 -6.88 -16.30
N PHE A 262 -13.43 -6.51 -17.46
CA PHE A 262 -12.92 -5.42 -18.29
C PHE A 262 -12.95 -4.08 -17.55
N LEU A 263 -14.07 -3.74 -16.92
CA LEU A 263 -14.23 -2.53 -16.11
C LEU A 263 -13.16 -2.46 -15.02
N LEU A 264 -13.04 -3.49 -14.17
CA LEU A 264 -12.06 -3.50 -13.07
C LEU A 264 -10.61 -3.54 -13.58
N LEU A 265 -10.35 -4.24 -14.69
CA LEU A 265 -9.02 -4.30 -15.29
C LEU A 265 -8.55 -2.91 -15.73
N THR A 266 -9.40 -2.13 -16.40
CA THR A 266 -9.03 -0.77 -16.85
C THR A 266 -8.73 0.15 -15.67
N TRP A 267 -9.52 0.08 -14.60
CA TRP A 267 -9.31 0.87 -13.38
C TRP A 267 -8.03 0.47 -12.64
N TYR A 268 -7.79 -0.83 -12.44
CA TYR A 268 -6.57 -1.30 -11.78
C TYR A 268 -5.30 -1.03 -12.59
N ILE A 269 -5.35 -1.11 -13.93
CA ILE A 269 -4.23 -0.69 -14.78
C ILE A 269 -3.93 0.80 -14.58
N THR A 270 -4.98 1.64 -14.52
CA THR A 270 -4.84 3.09 -14.32
C THR A 270 -4.18 3.41 -12.96
N VAL A 271 -4.61 2.74 -11.88
CA VAL A 271 -4.02 2.87 -10.54
C VAL A 271 -2.57 2.36 -10.52
N LEU A 272 -2.30 1.20 -11.14
CA LEU A 272 -0.96 0.62 -11.20
C LEU A 272 0.03 1.54 -11.91
N LEU A 273 -0.34 2.05 -13.09
CA LEU A 273 0.49 2.99 -13.82
C LEU A 273 0.73 4.26 -13.00
N PHE A 274 -0.31 4.80 -12.36
CA PHE A 274 -0.17 6.00 -11.55
C PHE A 274 0.85 5.81 -10.42
N ARG A 275 0.76 4.68 -9.69
CA ARG A 275 1.74 4.31 -8.65
C ARG A 275 3.15 4.21 -9.22
N ILE A 276 3.35 3.58 -10.38
CA ILE A 276 4.69 3.41 -11.00
C ILE A 276 5.29 4.76 -11.42
N PHE A 277 4.50 5.66 -12.01
CA PHE A 277 5.01 6.94 -12.52
C PHE A 277 5.26 7.95 -11.41
N VAL A 278 4.38 8.04 -10.41
CA VAL A 278 4.54 9.00 -9.31
C VAL A 278 5.71 8.62 -8.39
N THR A 279 5.94 7.33 -8.17
CA THR A 279 7.03 6.82 -7.29
C THR A 279 8.39 6.69 -7.99
N GLU A 280 8.51 7.24 -9.20
CA GLU A 280 9.78 7.27 -9.90
C GLU A 280 10.81 8.10 -9.11
N VAL A 281 12.03 7.59 -9.03
CA VAL A 281 13.13 8.26 -8.33
C VAL A 281 13.36 9.63 -8.97
N TYR A 282 13.63 10.63 -8.15
CA TYR A 282 14.01 11.95 -8.60
C TYR A 282 15.30 12.34 -7.90
N SER A 283 16.33 12.66 -8.67
CA SER A 283 17.62 13.10 -8.14
C SER A 283 17.59 14.61 -7.93
N PHE A 284 17.67 15.05 -6.68
CA PHE A 284 17.71 16.47 -6.35
C PHE A 284 19.15 16.99 -6.39
N PRO A 285 19.42 18.17 -6.96
CA PRO A 285 20.74 18.78 -6.83
C PRO A 285 21.04 19.06 -5.34
N VAL A 286 22.26 18.77 -4.87
CA VAL A 286 22.65 19.07 -3.48
C VAL A 286 22.96 20.56 -3.34
N GLN A 287 23.69 21.11 -4.32
CA GLN A 287 23.99 22.52 -4.48
C GLN A 287 23.53 22.99 -5.88
N SER A 288 23.01 24.20 -5.98
CA SER A 288 22.70 24.83 -7.27
C SER A 288 23.83 25.77 -7.69
N THR A 289 24.14 25.78 -8.98
CA THR A 289 25.09 26.74 -9.58
C THR A 289 24.51 28.15 -9.61
N PHE A 290 23.17 28.27 -9.61
CA PHE A 290 22.42 29.53 -9.63
C PHE A 290 21.59 29.68 -8.34
N THR A 291 21.58 30.87 -7.77
CA THR A 291 20.84 31.18 -6.53
C THR A 291 19.32 31.07 -6.69
N GLU A 292 18.81 31.28 -7.90
CA GLU A 292 17.38 31.16 -8.25
C GLU A 292 16.85 29.72 -8.11
N ASP A 293 17.72 28.73 -8.35
CA ASP A 293 17.39 27.30 -8.24
C ASP A 293 17.66 26.70 -6.85
N ALA A 294 18.14 27.51 -5.89
CA ALA A 294 18.44 27.03 -4.54
C ALA A 294 17.21 26.45 -3.83
N HIS A 295 16.01 26.89 -4.21
CA HIS A 295 14.73 26.37 -3.71
C HIS A 295 14.41 24.94 -4.19
N GLN A 296 15.16 24.42 -5.16
CA GLN A 296 15.01 23.08 -5.71
C GLN A 296 16.03 22.09 -5.12
N CYS A 297 16.99 22.57 -4.33
CA CYS A 297 18.04 21.76 -3.75
C CYS A 297 17.52 20.85 -2.63
N LEU A 298 18.15 19.67 -2.52
CA LEU A 298 17.81 18.63 -1.56
C LEU A 298 17.62 19.17 -0.11
N PRO A 299 18.52 20.00 0.46
CA PRO A 299 18.38 20.46 1.84
C PRO A 299 17.16 21.38 2.04
N LYS A 300 16.84 22.22 1.05
CA LYS A 300 15.68 23.13 1.10
C LYS A 300 14.36 22.39 0.90
N VAL A 301 14.35 21.35 0.07
CA VAL A 301 13.17 20.50 -0.14
C VAL A 301 12.85 19.68 1.11
N ILE A 302 13.87 19.15 1.78
CA ILE A 302 13.73 18.34 3.00
C ILE A 302 13.25 19.19 4.18
N THR A 303 13.79 20.41 4.34
CA THR A 303 13.46 21.33 5.45
C THR A 303 12.20 22.19 5.20
N GLY A 304 11.78 22.34 3.94
CA GLY A 304 10.67 23.21 3.58
C GLY A 304 9.29 22.61 3.90
N THR A 305 8.28 23.48 4.00
CA THR A 305 6.86 23.10 4.08
C THR A 305 6.35 22.67 2.69
N GLN A 306 6.81 21.50 2.24
CA GLN A 306 6.48 20.90 0.94
C GLN A 306 5.35 19.87 1.06
N PRO A 307 4.63 19.55 -0.04
CA PRO A 307 3.71 18.42 -0.04
C PRO A 307 4.45 17.14 0.35
N MET A 308 3.80 16.29 1.14
CA MET A 308 4.44 15.13 1.79
C MET A 308 5.12 14.18 0.78
N ILE A 309 4.54 13.99 -0.40
CA ILE A 309 5.12 13.21 -1.50
C ILE A 309 6.54 13.67 -1.83
N LEU A 310 6.78 14.98 -1.85
CA LEU A 310 8.07 15.55 -2.20
C LEU A 310 9.10 15.30 -1.09
N LYS A 311 8.69 15.38 0.17
CA LYS A 311 9.53 15.00 1.31
C LYS A 311 9.95 13.52 1.24
N PHE A 312 9.03 12.63 0.85
CA PHE A 312 9.33 11.21 0.62
C PHE A 312 10.34 11.02 -0.52
N LEU A 313 10.15 11.66 -1.68
CA LEU A 313 11.11 11.58 -2.79
C LEU A 313 12.49 12.11 -2.38
N ALA A 314 12.54 13.21 -1.65
CA ALA A 314 13.79 13.83 -1.22
C ALA A 314 14.54 12.95 -0.22
N LEU A 315 13.86 12.35 0.76
CA LEU A 315 14.48 11.42 1.70
C LEU A 315 14.92 10.13 1.02
N GLN A 316 14.15 9.64 0.03
CA GLN A 316 14.57 8.52 -0.79
C GLN A 316 15.87 8.84 -1.56
N ASP A 317 15.96 10.00 -2.19
CA ASP A 317 17.19 10.45 -2.86
C ASP A 317 18.36 10.61 -1.87
N LEU A 318 18.13 11.17 -0.69
CA LEU A 318 19.15 11.25 0.36
C LEU A 318 19.71 9.86 0.74
N ALA A 319 18.83 8.86 0.91
CA ALA A 319 19.25 7.50 1.21
C ALA A 319 20.07 6.89 0.05
N LEU A 320 19.68 7.11 -1.21
CA LEU A 320 20.40 6.61 -2.37
C LEU A 320 21.75 7.31 -2.57
N LEU A 321 21.76 8.64 -2.41
CA LEU A 321 22.94 9.49 -2.49
C LEU A 321 24.00 9.06 -1.49
N SER A 322 23.58 8.86 -0.24
CA SER A 322 24.49 8.49 0.85
C SER A 322 25.17 7.15 0.58
N GLN A 323 24.48 6.23 -0.11
CA GLN A 323 24.98 4.89 -0.41
C GLN A 323 25.88 4.87 -1.64
N HIS A 324 25.44 5.49 -2.74
CA HIS A 324 26.00 5.17 -4.06
C HIS A 324 26.77 6.30 -4.74
N SER A 325 26.65 7.56 -4.30
CA SER A 325 27.23 8.70 -5.04
C SER A 325 28.30 9.45 -4.24
N PRO A 326 29.60 9.11 -4.38
CA PRO A 326 30.68 9.77 -3.66
C PRO A 326 30.80 11.27 -3.99
N SER A 327 30.63 11.65 -5.27
CA SER A 327 30.69 13.06 -5.69
C SER A 327 29.67 13.92 -4.95
N ARG A 328 28.40 13.50 -4.91
CA ARG A 328 27.35 14.23 -4.21
C ARG A 328 27.51 14.20 -2.68
N ARG A 329 28.18 13.19 -2.11
CA ARG A 329 28.51 13.17 -0.66
C ARG A 329 29.55 14.23 -0.31
N LEU A 330 30.55 14.43 -1.15
CA LEU A 330 31.55 15.48 -0.95
C LEU A 330 30.89 16.88 -0.93
N GLU A 331 29.87 17.11 -1.76
CA GLU A 331 29.06 18.34 -1.72
C GLU A 331 28.34 18.50 -0.38
N VAL A 332 27.86 17.41 0.23
CA VAL A 332 27.21 17.45 1.56
C VAL A 332 28.18 17.90 2.67
N PHE A 333 29.44 17.49 2.58
CA PHE A 333 30.50 17.86 3.53
C PHE A 333 31.17 19.21 3.21
N SER A 334 30.75 19.87 2.13
CA SER A 334 31.33 21.15 1.74
C SER A 334 30.92 22.30 2.67
N LEU A 335 31.80 23.30 2.77
CA LEU A 335 31.56 24.54 3.51
C LEU A 335 31.03 25.63 2.58
N SER A 336 30.07 26.42 3.06
CA SER A 336 29.56 27.55 2.31
C SER A 336 30.58 28.69 2.23
N GLN A 337 30.62 29.37 1.08
CA GLN A 337 31.43 30.57 0.87
C GLN A 337 30.52 31.80 0.70
N PRO A 338 30.82 32.96 1.33
CA PRO A 338 31.84 33.18 2.37
C PRO A 338 31.34 32.75 3.76
N GLY A 339 32.22 32.24 4.62
CA GLY A 339 31.90 31.99 6.05
C GLY A 339 32.28 30.62 6.59
N GLY A 340 32.61 29.65 5.74
CA GLY A 340 33.16 28.36 6.21
C GLY A 340 32.19 27.53 7.05
N HIS A 341 30.88 27.73 6.90
CA HIS A 341 29.87 27.03 7.68
C HIS A 341 29.30 25.81 6.93
N PRO A 342 29.08 24.67 7.61
CA PRO A 342 28.55 23.46 6.99
C PRO A 342 27.03 23.48 6.90
N HIS A 343 26.46 24.45 6.18
CA HIS A 343 25.00 24.64 6.13
C HIS A 343 24.26 23.43 5.55
N ILE A 344 24.84 22.72 4.57
CA ILE A 344 24.22 21.57 3.92
C ILE A 344 24.10 20.41 4.90
N TRP A 345 25.22 19.98 5.50
CA TRP A 345 25.22 18.96 6.55
C TRP A 345 24.30 19.33 7.71
N THR A 346 24.37 20.58 8.20
CA THR A 346 23.56 21.03 9.34
C THR A 346 22.08 20.95 9.03
N ALA A 347 21.66 21.37 7.83
CA ALA A 347 20.25 21.30 7.41
C ALA A 347 19.75 19.85 7.30
N LEU A 348 20.54 18.96 6.66
CA LEU A 348 20.17 17.56 6.47
C LEU A 348 20.15 16.79 7.78
N SER A 349 21.21 16.90 8.58
CA SER A 349 21.31 16.21 9.87
C SER A 349 20.24 16.68 10.84
N LYS A 350 19.98 17.99 10.93
CA LYS A 350 18.93 18.54 11.80
C LYS A 350 17.55 18.01 11.45
N GLU A 351 17.16 18.00 10.17
CA GLU A 351 15.84 17.52 9.76
C GLU A 351 15.70 15.99 9.92
N CYS A 352 16.75 15.23 9.60
CA CYS A 352 16.76 13.78 9.85
C CYS A 352 16.61 13.49 11.35
N LEU A 353 17.36 14.18 12.20
CA LEU A 353 17.27 14.00 13.65
C LEU A 353 15.91 14.41 14.20
N SER A 354 15.30 15.50 13.69
CA SER A 354 13.96 15.92 14.13
C SER A 354 12.87 14.91 13.75
N LEU A 355 12.99 14.26 12.59
CA LEU A 355 12.07 13.17 12.19
C LEU A 355 12.18 11.97 13.14
N LEU A 356 13.40 11.61 13.52
CA LEU A 356 13.65 10.49 14.43
C LEU A 356 13.23 10.81 15.86
N SER A 357 13.44 12.03 16.33
CA SER A 357 12.98 12.48 17.65
C SER A 357 11.45 12.53 17.71
N ASP A 358 10.77 13.06 16.69
CA ASP A 358 9.31 13.06 16.59
C ASP A 358 8.73 11.64 16.69
N LEU A 359 9.30 10.68 15.96
CA LEU A 359 8.88 9.29 16.06
C LEU A 359 9.11 8.72 17.47
N THR A 360 10.24 9.06 18.09
CA THR A 360 10.57 8.63 19.45
C THR A 360 9.54 9.16 20.45
N GLU A 361 9.21 10.45 20.37
CA GLU A 361 8.19 11.08 21.22
C GLU A 361 6.81 10.45 21.01
N ARG A 362 6.41 10.21 19.76
CA ARG A 362 5.15 9.50 19.44
C ARG A 362 5.11 8.08 20.03
N LEU A 363 6.22 7.35 19.95
CA LEU A 363 6.34 6.02 20.56
C LEU A 363 6.23 6.07 22.08
N VAL A 364 6.94 7.00 22.73
CA VAL A 364 6.90 7.17 24.19
C VAL A 364 5.49 7.55 24.65
N ALA A 365 4.85 8.53 24.01
CA ALA A 365 3.48 8.93 24.33
C ALA A 365 2.49 7.75 24.15
N HIS A 366 2.67 6.94 23.11
CA HIS A 366 1.87 5.72 22.93
C HIS A 366 2.10 4.72 24.07
N HIS A 367 3.34 4.51 24.52
CA HIS A 367 3.61 3.65 25.66
C HIS A 367 2.95 4.15 26.95
N ASP A 368 2.98 5.46 27.21
CA ASP A 368 2.39 6.06 28.41
C ASP A 368 0.86 5.94 28.40
N THR A 369 0.21 6.13 27.24
CA THR A 369 -1.24 5.93 27.09
C THR A 369 -1.63 4.45 27.27
N VAL A 370 -0.83 3.51 26.78
CA VAL A 370 -1.08 2.08 27.01
C VAL A 370 -0.87 1.70 28.48
N ALA A 371 0.17 2.23 29.13
CA ALA A 371 0.45 1.98 30.54
C ALA A 371 -0.63 2.52 31.48
N THR A 372 -1.13 3.73 31.23
CA THR A 372 -2.22 4.34 32.00
C THR A 372 -3.55 3.59 31.83
N ASN A 373 -3.89 3.19 30.60
CA ASN A 373 -5.08 2.38 30.31
C ASN A 373 -4.99 0.97 30.92
N GLY A 374 -3.80 0.36 30.93
CA GLY A 374 -3.55 -0.91 31.62
C GLY A 374 -3.73 -0.81 33.14
N ARG A 375 -3.28 0.31 33.73
CA ARG A 375 -3.41 0.59 35.17
C ARG A 375 -4.86 0.90 35.58
N ALA A 376 -5.63 1.61 34.75
CA ALA A 376 -7.05 1.87 34.99
C ALA A 376 -7.89 0.58 34.98
N LYS A 377 -7.53 -0.40 34.15
CA LYS A 377 -8.24 -1.69 34.06
C LYS A 377 -7.98 -2.62 35.27
N SER A 378 -6.88 -2.40 36.02
CA SER A 378 -6.57 -3.17 37.23
C SER A 378 -7.22 -2.63 38.51
N GLN A 379 -7.89 -1.47 38.48
CA GLN A 379 -8.53 -0.87 39.65
C GLN A 379 -10.04 -1.16 39.80
N SER A 380 -10.62 -2.10 39.03
CA SER A 380 -12.06 -2.41 39.11
C SER A 380 -12.44 -3.80 39.65
N THR A 381 -11.57 -4.43 40.45
CA THR A 381 -11.98 -5.64 41.21
C THR A 381 -11.39 -5.58 42.62
N GLY A 382 -12.14 -5.03 43.57
CA GLY A 382 -11.79 -5.08 44.99
C GLY A 382 -12.38 -3.93 45.79
N GLY A 383 -13.66 -4.03 46.14
CA GLY A 383 -14.30 -3.05 47.02
C GLY A 383 -15.71 -3.48 47.39
N ASN A 384 -15.81 -4.51 48.23
CA ASN A 384 -17.09 -4.95 48.79
C ASN A 384 -17.70 -3.81 49.62
N LYS A 385 -18.98 -3.52 49.35
CA LYS A 385 -19.83 -2.57 50.09
C LYS A 385 -19.88 -2.91 51.58
N ARG A 386 -19.71 -1.91 52.45
CA ARG A 386 -20.56 -1.79 53.63
C ARG A 386 -20.90 -0.32 53.90
N SER A 387 -22.20 -0.08 53.93
CA SER A 387 -22.89 1.16 54.26
C SER A 387 -22.75 1.51 55.74
N THR A 388 -22.48 2.78 56.04
CA THR A 388 -23.04 3.44 57.24
C THR A 388 -23.25 4.94 56.95
N THR A 389 -24.46 5.39 57.20
CA THR A 389 -24.95 6.76 57.27
C THR A 389 -24.43 7.48 58.52
N SER A 390 -24.07 8.77 58.43
CA SER A 390 -24.66 9.88 59.21
C SER A 390 -23.79 11.15 59.26
N SER A 391 -24.46 12.28 59.03
CA SER A 391 -24.34 13.58 59.71
C SER A 391 -23.36 14.67 59.20
N GLU A 392 -23.96 15.85 59.16
CA GLU A 392 -23.49 17.19 58.81
C GLU A 392 -22.42 17.73 59.76
N GLY A 393 -21.62 18.69 59.29
CA GLY A 393 -20.71 19.47 60.13
C GLY A 393 -19.86 20.47 59.34
N SER A 394 -20.18 21.75 59.52
CA SER A 394 -19.51 22.97 59.03
C SER A 394 -18.01 23.06 59.37
N GLY A 395 -17.24 23.75 58.54
CA GLY A 395 -15.89 24.22 58.91
C GLY A 395 -15.03 24.70 57.74
N SER A 396 -14.83 26.02 57.67
CA SER A 396 -13.92 26.75 56.77
C SER A 396 -12.43 26.46 57.06
N TYR A 397 -11.56 26.98 56.18
CA TYR A 397 -10.21 27.56 56.41
C TYR A 397 -9.03 27.00 55.58
N THR A 398 -8.53 27.89 54.70
CA THR A 398 -7.12 28.27 54.42
C THR A 398 -6.10 27.31 53.76
N LEU A 399 -5.71 27.72 52.54
CA LEU A 399 -4.36 28.10 52.06
C LEU A 399 -3.15 27.13 52.13
N THR A 400 -2.64 26.86 50.91
CA THR A 400 -1.22 26.88 50.46
C THR A 400 -0.26 25.68 50.67
N PRO A 401 0.79 25.56 49.81
CA PRO A 401 1.37 24.30 49.32
C PRO A 401 2.80 23.99 49.82
N GLY A 402 3.28 22.78 49.54
CA GLY A 402 4.71 22.50 49.33
C GLY A 402 5.34 21.46 50.28
N SER A 403 6.00 20.46 49.68
CA SER A 403 7.28 19.80 50.06
C SER A 403 7.27 18.38 49.49
N VAL A 404 8.07 18.03 48.48
CA VAL A 404 9.48 17.61 48.60
C VAL A 404 9.74 16.81 49.87
N PHE A 405 9.80 15.48 49.76
CA PHE A 405 10.67 14.68 50.62
C PHE A 405 11.20 13.44 49.90
N LEU A 406 12.53 13.36 49.91
CA LEU A 406 13.40 12.25 49.55
C LEU A 406 13.72 11.47 50.84
N ARG A 407 13.73 10.13 50.81
CA ARG A 407 14.61 9.18 51.55
C ARG A 407 14.05 7.76 51.42
N SER A 408 14.71 6.84 50.73
CA SER A 408 15.87 6.01 51.13
C SER A 408 15.57 4.97 52.21
N SER A 409 15.76 3.69 51.85
CA SER A 409 16.08 2.62 52.80
C SER A 409 17.08 1.64 52.16
N VAL A 410 18.32 1.72 52.66
CA VAL A 410 19.33 0.64 52.73
C VAL A 410 18.79 -0.43 53.70
N GLY A 411 19.01 -1.75 53.60
CA GLY A 411 19.73 -2.63 52.69
C GLY A 411 19.69 -4.06 53.26
N ALA A 412 19.95 -5.09 52.44
CA ALA A 412 20.56 -6.38 52.81
C ALA A 412 20.71 -7.28 51.56
N GLY A 413 21.91 -7.84 51.33
CA GLY A 413 22.08 -9.09 50.57
C GLY A 413 22.84 -9.03 49.24
N LEU A 414 24.15 -8.86 49.34
CA LEU A 414 25.22 -8.98 48.33
C LEU A 414 25.15 -10.26 47.44
N ARG A 415 25.13 -10.12 46.10
CA ARG A 415 25.93 -10.89 45.11
C ARG A 415 25.97 -10.14 43.76
N THR A 416 27.15 -9.62 43.39
CA THR A 416 27.50 -9.29 42.00
C THR A 416 27.96 -10.57 41.27
N PRO A 417 27.89 -10.59 39.93
CA PRO A 417 29.14 -10.40 39.20
C PRO A 417 29.03 -9.45 38.00
N LEU A 418 30.21 -8.97 37.61
CA LEU A 418 30.49 -8.04 36.52
C LEU A 418 30.02 -8.50 35.13
N THR A 419 29.75 -7.49 34.31
CA THR A 419 29.40 -7.45 32.88
C THR A 419 30.37 -8.20 31.94
N ILE A 420 29.82 -8.79 30.87
CA ILE A 420 30.42 -8.84 29.52
C ILE A 420 29.32 -8.51 28.51
N PRO A 421 29.53 -7.60 27.52
CA PRO A 421 28.55 -7.28 26.50
C PRO A 421 28.79 -8.06 25.19
N PHE A 422 27.72 -8.30 24.43
CA PHE A 422 27.67 -8.82 23.06
C PHE A 422 27.98 -10.33 22.85
N THR A 423 26.90 -11.11 22.71
CA THR A 423 26.89 -12.35 21.91
C THR A 423 25.86 -12.19 20.79
N PRO A 424 26.19 -12.48 19.52
CA PRO A 424 25.21 -12.50 18.45
C PRO A 424 24.38 -13.79 18.52
N ASP A 425 23.05 -13.68 18.55
CA ASP A 425 22.14 -14.82 18.39
C ASP A 425 22.35 -15.46 17.01
N LEU A 426 22.83 -16.70 16.99
CA LEU A 426 23.22 -17.43 15.77
C LEU A 426 22.05 -18.11 15.03
N ASP A 427 20.79 -17.90 15.47
CA ASP A 427 19.61 -18.59 14.93
C ASP A 427 18.73 -17.72 14.03
N SER A 428 19.30 -16.69 13.39
CA SER A 428 18.58 -15.92 12.37
C SER A 428 18.72 -16.57 10.97
N PRO A 429 17.63 -16.83 10.23
CA PRO A 429 17.67 -17.53 8.94
C PRO A 429 18.18 -16.66 7.77
N PHE A 430 18.86 -15.54 8.04
CA PHE A 430 19.37 -14.60 7.04
C PHE A 430 20.88 -14.40 7.06
N SER A 431 21.64 -15.21 7.81
CA SER A 431 23.11 -15.14 7.81
C SER A 431 23.68 -15.85 6.57
N SER A 432 24.41 -15.11 5.74
CA SER A 432 25.05 -15.60 4.51
C SER A 432 26.24 -16.53 4.79
N PRO A 433 26.57 -17.50 3.91
CA PRO A 433 27.54 -18.57 4.19
C PRO A 433 29.01 -18.11 4.28
N ALA A 434 29.29 -16.85 3.94
CA ALA A 434 30.64 -16.30 3.90
C ALA A 434 31.26 -16.11 5.30
N LEU A 435 30.45 -16.01 6.35
CA LEU A 435 30.91 -15.71 7.72
C LEU A 435 31.35 -16.94 8.52
N ARG A 436 31.11 -18.16 8.03
CA ARG A 436 31.51 -19.41 8.72
C ARG A 436 32.98 -19.80 8.52
N ARG A 437 33.72 -19.11 7.65
CA ARG A 437 35.06 -19.55 7.24
C ARG A 437 36.21 -18.73 7.85
N LEU A 438 35.93 -17.83 8.79
CA LEU A 438 36.92 -16.87 9.34
C LEU A 438 37.27 -17.05 10.83
N THR A 439 36.86 -18.15 11.47
CA THR A 439 37.27 -18.45 12.86
C THR A 439 37.73 -19.90 12.98
N GLY A 440 39.01 -20.13 12.69
CA GLY A 440 39.76 -21.32 13.11
C GLY A 440 41.03 -20.84 13.84
N PRO A 441 41.46 -21.45 14.97
CA PRO A 441 42.59 -20.96 15.74
C PRO A 441 43.93 -21.11 14.99
N LEU A 442 44.81 -20.12 15.15
CA LEU A 442 46.16 -20.08 14.57
C LEU A 442 47.20 -20.25 15.68
N GLU A 443 48.14 -21.17 15.53
CA GLU A 443 49.49 -21.14 16.14
C GLU A 443 50.48 -22.02 15.34
N PRO A 444 51.82 -21.85 15.45
CA PRO A 444 52.67 -21.48 14.31
C PRO A 444 53.80 -22.47 13.98
N GLN A 445 54.35 -22.40 12.75
CA GLN A 445 55.79 -22.48 12.36
C GLN A 445 56.03 -22.96 10.90
N GLY A 446 56.92 -22.27 10.17
CA GLY A 446 57.96 -22.91 9.33
C GLY A 446 57.78 -23.08 7.80
N ALA A 447 58.25 -22.08 7.03
CA ALA A 447 59.11 -22.11 5.82
C ALA A 447 58.80 -22.93 4.52
N LEU A 448 59.08 -22.25 3.39
CA LEU A 448 59.48 -22.66 2.02
C LEU A 448 58.42 -22.74 0.88
N SER A 449 58.67 -21.93 -0.16
CA SER A 449 58.01 -21.78 -1.48
C SER A 449 58.40 -22.89 -2.49
N PRO A 450 58.17 -22.77 -3.83
CA PRO A 450 56.94 -22.63 -4.65
C PRO A 450 56.89 -23.63 -5.86
N GLY A 451 55.79 -23.71 -6.64
CA GLY A 451 55.88 -24.29 -8.00
C GLY A 451 54.58 -24.60 -8.79
N PHE A 452 54.43 -23.91 -9.94
CA PHE A 452 54.00 -24.38 -11.28
C PHE A 452 52.64 -25.12 -11.48
N SER A 453 51.69 -24.50 -12.22
CA SER A 453 51.27 -24.82 -13.63
C SER A 453 50.38 -26.07 -13.77
N SER A 454 49.45 -26.28 -14.68
CA SER A 454 48.73 -25.59 -15.77
C SER A 454 47.82 -26.69 -16.41
N ILE A 455 46.81 -26.34 -17.22
CA ILE A 455 46.26 -27.17 -18.34
C ILE A 455 45.43 -28.42 -17.89
N GLN A 456 44.28 -28.87 -18.41
CA GLN A 456 43.48 -28.70 -19.64
C GLN A 456 42.07 -29.27 -19.35
N SER A 457 41.04 -28.71 -19.97
CA SER A 457 39.81 -29.46 -20.33
C SER A 457 40.08 -30.36 -21.54
N PRO A 458 39.29 -31.44 -21.76
CA PRO A 458 38.28 -31.30 -22.81
C PRO A 458 36.95 -32.02 -22.57
N HIS A 459 35.96 -31.54 -23.34
CA HIS A 459 34.59 -32.00 -23.54
C HIS A 459 34.40 -33.51 -23.78
N VAL A 460 33.24 -34.06 -23.36
CA VAL A 460 32.14 -34.53 -24.25
C VAL A 460 30.86 -34.94 -23.47
N MET A 461 29.74 -34.34 -23.91
CA MET A 461 28.30 -34.73 -23.94
C MET A 461 27.46 -35.12 -22.71
N ARG A 462 26.55 -34.17 -22.38
CA ARG A 462 25.08 -34.25 -22.51
C ARG A 462 24.29 -35.25 -21.61
N ARG A 463 23.78 -34.72 -20.49
CA ARG A 463 22.39 -34.89 -19.98
C ARG A 463 22.12 -33.88 -18.86
N GLY A 464 21.06 -33.10 -18.96
CA GLY A 464 20.43 -32.40 -17.82
C GLY A 464 18.92 -32.64 -17.87
N PRO A 465 18.09 -32.11 -16.94
CA PRO A 465 18.39 -31.47 -15.65
C PRO A 465 17.71 -32.21 -14.48
N LYS A 466 18.03 -31.90 -13.21
CA LYS A 466 17.15 -32.24 -12.07
C LYS A 466 17.19 -31.17 -10.98
N LEU A 467 16.07 -30.44 -10.91
CA LEU A 467 15.65 -29.57 -9.82
C LEU A 467 15.62 -30.34 -8.49
N TRP A 468 15.97 -29.66 -7.41
CA TRP A 468 15.84 -30.18 -6.05
C TRP A 468 14.38 -30.16 -5.61
N SER A 469 13.94 -31.31 -5.15
CA SER A 469 12.63 -31.65 -4.59
C SER A 469 12.44 -31.05 -3.20
N ALA A 470 11.26 -30.45 -2.97
CA ALA A 470 10.75 -30.11 -1.65
C ALA A 470 10.39 -31.38 -0.89
N SER A 471 10.76 -31.43 0.40
CA SER A 471 10.44 -32.52 1.31
C SER A 471 8.97 -32.51 1.71
N THR A 472 8.36 -33.68 1.57
CA THR A 472 7.04 -34.07 2.06
C THR A 472 7.08 -34.24 3.58
N GLY A 473 6.23 -33.53 4.31
CA GLY A 473 5.89 -33.81 5.70
C GLY A 473 4.40 -34.08 5.78
N GLU A 474 4.02 -35.34 5.95
CA GLU A 474 2.64 -35.79 6.12
C GLU A 474 2.07 -35.32 7.48
N GLY A 475 0.85 -34.78 7.44
CA GLY A 475 0.03 -34.45 8.60
C GLY A 475 -1.45 -34.49 8.18
N GLN A 476 -2.14 -35.51 8.68
CA GLN A 476 -3.44 -36.03 8.25
C GLN A 476 -4.63 -35.04 8.39
N PRO A 477 -5.66 -35.11 7.53
CA PRO A 477 -6.75 -34.14 7.51
C PRO A 477 -7.92 -34.57 8.40
N ARG A 478 -8.28 -33.74 9.38
CA ARG A 478 -9.63 -33.74 9.98
C ARG A 478 -10.06 -32.31 10.25
N GLY A 479 -10.99 -31.83 9.43
CA GLY A 479 -11.63 -30.55 9.58
C GLY A 479 -12.63 -30.35 8.45
N HIS A 480 -13.89 -30.66 8.73
CA HIS A 480 -15.01 -30.55 7.80
C HIS A 480 -15.03 -29.22 7.05
N THR A 481 -15.01 -29.29 5.73
CA THR A 481 -15.30 -28.19 4.81
C THR A 481 -16.77 -27.78 4.99
N ARG A 482 -17.04 -26.91 5.97
CA ARG A 482 -18.34 -26.22 6.03
C ARG A 482 -18.35 -25.17 4.93
N LEU A 483 -19.17 -25.43 3.92
CA LEU A 483 -19.67 -24.44 2.97
C LEU A 483 -20.47 -23.41 3.79
N VAL A 484 -19.88 -22.24 4.05
CA VAL A 484 -20.55 -21.15 4.79
C VAL A 484 -20.89 -20.01 3.84
N LEU A 485 -22.14 -19.55 3.91
CA LEU A 485 -22.79 -18.56 3.05
C LEU A 485 -22.12 -17.17 3.10
N PRO A 486 -22.08 -16.39 1.99
CA PRO A 486 -21.23 -15.20 1.91
C PRO A 486 -22.04 -13.90 1.80
N MET A 487 -22.85 -13.60 2.81
CA MET A 487 -23.13 -12.21 3.20
C MET A 487 -22.12 -11.69 4.23
N ASP A 488 -21.22 -12.57 4.69
CA ASP A 488 -20.20 -12.28 5.68
C ASP A 488 -18.96 -11.56 5.12
N TYR A 489 -18.73 -11.48 3.81
CA TYR A 489 -17.44 -10.92 3.34
C TYR A 489 -17.33 -9.39 3.44
N PHE A 490 -18.43 -8.64 3.27
CA PHE A 490 -18.41 -7.18 3.30
C PHE A 490 -18.52 -6.64 4.74
N LEU A 491 -19.45 -7.20 5.53
CA LEU A 491 -19.67 -6.81 6.92
C LEU A 491 -18.72 -7.54 7.88
N THR A 492 -18.47 -8.82 7.71
CA THR A 492 -17.68 -9.63 8.65
C THR A 492 -16.19 -9.46 8.41
N HIS A 493 -15.69 -9.14 7.21
CA HIS A 493 -14.29 -8.70 7.09
C HIS A 493 -14.09 -7.27 7.62
N CYS A 494 -15.01 -6.33 7.39
CA CYS A 494 -14.97 -5.00 8.04
C CYS A 494 -15.14 -5.08 9.57
N CYS A 495 -15.89 -6.06 10.10
CA CYS A 495 -16.13 -6.21 11.54
C CYS A 495 -15.18 -7.17 12.26
N LEU A 496 -14.55 -8.14 11.60
CA LEU A 496 -13.76 -9.20 12.25
C LEU A 496 -12.25 -9.03 12.05
N SER A 497 -11.78 -8.26 11.06
CA SER A 497 -10.34 -8.11 10.79
C SER A 497 -9.64 -6.97 11.55
N LEU A 498 -10.28 -6.35 12.54
CA LEU A 498 -9.64 -5.34 13.39
C LEU A 498 -9.59 -5.81 14.85
N GLN A 499 -8.52 -6.54 15.17
CA GLN A 499 -8.01 -6.59 16.54
C GLN A 499 -7.58 -5.16 16.89
N LEU A 500 -8.39 -4.47 17.71
CA LEU A 500 -8.19 -3.06 18.08
C LEU A 500 -6.75 -2.68 18.50
N PRO A 501 -5.92 -3.54 19.12
CA PRO A 501 -4.54 -3.18 19.44
C PRO A 501 -3.63 -3.08 18.20
N GLU A 502 -3.81 -3.97 17.22
CA GLU A 502 -2.88 -4.07 16.08
C GLU A 502 -3.02 -2.86 15.13
N ALA A 503 -4.23 -2.34 14.94
CA ALA A 503 -4.49 -1.17 14.11
C ALA A 503 -3.85 0.11 14.66
N SER A 504 -3.89 0.32 15.99
CA SER A 504 -3.22 1.47 16.61
C SER A 504 -1.70 1.43 16.43
N SER A 505 -1.11 0.24 16.57
CA SER A 505 0.32 0.05 16.30
C SER A 505 0.65 0.24 14.82
N GLN A 506 -0.19 -0.24 13.89
CA GLN A 506 0.03 -0.04 12.46
C GLN A 506 -0.07 1.44 12.07
N ALA A 507 -1.02 2.17 12.66
CA ALA A 507 -1.17 3.62 12.47
C ALA A 507 0.08 4.38 12.91
N LEU A 508 0.69 3.98 14.04
CA LEU A 508 1.90 4.60 14.56
C LEU A 508 3.11 4.48 13.61
N PHE A 509 3.22 3.36 12.89
CA PHE A 509 4.31 3.11 11.94
C PHE A 509 3.95 3.38 10.47
N ALA A 510 2.77 3.94 10.19
CA ALA A 510 2.26 4.13 8.84
C ALA A 510 3.15 5.03 7.97
N ASP A 511 3.80 6.02 8.59
CA ASP A 511 4.72 6.96 7.96
C ASP A 511 6.20 6.58 8.14
N SER A 512 6.50 5.42 8.72
CA SER A 512 7.89 5.05 9.09
C SER A 512 8.86 4.89 7.92
N GLN A 513 8.38 4.90 6.67
CA GLN A 513 9.23 4.90 5.50
C GLN A 513 10.17 6.12 5.46
N VAL A 514 9.71 7.31 5.86
CA VAL A 514 10.58 8.51 5.92
C VAL A 514 11.69 8.34 6.96
N HIS A 515 11.36 7.71 8.10
CA HIS A 515 12.30 7.45 9.18
C HIS A 515 13.35 6.41 8.79
N ILE A 516 12.95 5.38 8.04
CA ILE A 516 13.86 4.37 7.47
C ILE A 516 14.87 5.04 6.54
N TRP A 517 14.43 5.91 5.62
CA TRP A 517 15.35 6.61 4.72
C TRP A 517 16.22 7.64 5.42
N ALA A 518 15.69 8.37 6.41
CA ALA A 518 16.49 9.27 7.24
C ALA A 518 17.60 8.50 7.98
N LEU A 519 17.30 7.33 8.56
CA LEU A 519 18.29 6.45 9.19
C LEU A 519 19.34 5.94 8.20
N GLN A 520 18.92 5.48 7.03
CA GLN A 520 19.83 5.02 5.98
C GLN A 520 20.75 6.17 5.53
N GLY A 521 20.16 7.31 5.17
CA GLY A 521 20.87 8.52 4.76
C GLY A 521 21.91 8.95 5.78
N LEU A 522 21.50 9.14 7.03
CA LEU A 522 22.37 9.63 8.09
C LEU A 522 23.49 8.63 8.40
N SER A 523 23.18 7.34 8.58
CA SER A 523 24.20 6.34 8.93
C SER A 523 25.22 6.08 7.83
N HIS A 524 24.83 6.17 6.55
CA HIS A 524 25.76 6.07 5.44
C HIS A 524 26.63 7.32 5.31
N LEU A 525 26.06 8.53 5.48
CA LEU A 525 26.85 9.76 5.46
C LEU A 525 27.85 9.82 6.61
N VAL A 526 27.44 9.46 7.84
CA VAL A 526 28.34 9.38 9.00
C VAL A 526 29.46 8.36 8.75
N ALA A 527 29.14 7.18 8.24
CA ALA A 527 30.17 6.18 7.95
C ALA A 527 31.16 6.66 6.87
N ALA A 528 30.66 7.29 5.82
CA ALA A 528 31.49 7.83 4.74
C ALA A 528 32.34 9.03 5.19
N SER A 529 31.85 9.83 6.15
CA SER A 529 32.57 11.00 6.65
C SER A 529 33.90 10.64 7.29
N PHE A 530 34.10 9.42 7.78
CA PHE A 530 35.37 8.97 8.34
C PHE A 530 36.54 9.15 7.34
N SER A 531 36.29 8.92 6.04
CA SER A 531 37.29 9.08 4.98
C SER A 531 37.07 10.33 4.11
N GLU A 532 35.82 10.80 3.99
CA GLU A 532 35.45 11.84 3.02
C GLU A 532 35.31 13.25 3.61
N ASP A 533 35.10 13.40 4.93
CA ASP A 533 34.91 14.70 5.57
C ASP A 533 36.24 15.34 5.99
N GLN A 534 36.78 16.20 5.12
CA GLN A 534 38.05 16.89 5.34
C GLN A 534 38.02 17.91 6.48
N TYR A 535 36.84 18.38 6.85
CA TYR A 535 36.67 19.48 7.82
C TYR A 535 36.26 18.97 9.21
N GLY A 536 36.01 17.66 9.36
CA GLY A 536 35.60 17.06 10.63
C GLY A 536 34.22 17.52 11.12
N ILE A 537 33.39 18.06 10.23
CA ILE A 537 32.06 18.60 10.53
C ILE A 537 31.18 17.52 11.19
N VAL A 538 31.15 16.32 10.62
CA VAL A 538 30.24 15.25 11.04
C VAL A 538 30.60 14.75 12.44
N GLN A 539 31.90 14.74 12.77
CA GLN A 539 32.41 14.31 14.08
C GLN A 539 31.86 15.19 15.22
N THR A 540 31.68 16.50 14.98
CA THR A 540 31.10 17.41 15.98
C THR A 540 29.64 17.07 16.31
N THR A 541 28.90 16.50 15.36
CA THR A 541 27.49 16.12 15.52
C THR A 541 27.27 14.66 15.89
N LEU A 542 28.33 13.84 15.86
CA LEU A 542 28.28 12.40 16.09
C LEU A 542 27.66 12.00 17.45
N PRO A 543 27.97 12.67 18.59
CA PRO A 543 27.37 12.31 19.87
C PRO A 543 25.85 12.50 19.87
N THR A 544 25.37 13.59 19.28
CA THR A 544 23.93 13.88 19.15
C THR A 544 23.23 12.85 18.27
N ILE A 545 23.87 12.43 17.18
CA ILE A 545 23.35 11.40 16.28
C ILE A 545 23.22 10.06 17.01
N LEU A 546 24.29 9.60 17.66
CA LEU A 546 24.28 8.33 18.39
C LEU A 546 23.25 8.33 19.52
N SER A 547 23.19 9.40 20.31
CA SER A 547 22.18 9.55 21.37
C SER A 547 20.76 9.42 20.83
N THR A 548 20.44 10.13 19.74
CA THR A 548 19.11 10.08 19.12
C THR A 548 18.76 8.68 18.59
N LEU A 549 19.71 7.99 17.95
CA LEU A 549 19.51 6.64 17.43
C LEU A 549 19.31 5.62 18.55
N LEU A 550 20.05 5.74 19.66
CA LEU A 550 19.92 4.84 20.81
C LEU A 550 18.60 5.06 21.56
N LEU A 551 18.17 6.31 21.75
CA LEU A 551 16.86 6.63 22.33
C LEU A 551 15.71 6.07 21.47
N LEU A 552 15.80 6.23 20.15
CA LEU A 552 14.84 5.63 19.23
C LEU A 552 14.87 4.09 19.31
N GLN A 553 16.06 3.49 19.40
CA GLN A 553 16.20 2.04 19.50
C GLN A 553 15.54 1.50 20.76
N GLU A 554 15.76 2.16 21.89
CA GLU A 554 15.11 1.81 23.14
C GLU A 554 13.58 1.91 23.02
N ALA A 555 13.05 3.01 22.46
CA ALA A 555 11.61 3.19 22.26
C ALA A 555 11.01 2.09 21.34
N VAL A 556 11.68 1.77 20.22
CA VAL A 556 11.23 0.71 19.31
C VAL A 556 11.30 -0.66 19.97
N ASP A 557 12.39 -1.00 20.67
CA ASP A 557 12.51 -2.30 21.33
C ASP A 557 11.50 -2.47 22.48
N ARG A 558 11.16 -1.39 23.20
CA ARG A 558 10.05 -1.38 24.17
C ARG A 558 8.70 -1.67 23.49
N HIS A 559 8.43 -1.09 22.33
CA HIS A 559 7.19 -1.35 21.58
C HIS A 559 7.03 -2.82 21.17
N PHE A 560 8.12 -3.47 20.73
CA PHE A 560 8.10 -4.88 20.35
C PHE A 560 7.98 -5.87 21.52
N LYS A 561 8.13 -5.40 22.77
CA LYS A 561 7.88 -6.21 23.98
C LYS A 561 6.39 -6.24 24.38
N LEU A 562 5.54 -5.40 23.78
CA LEU A 562 4.11 -5.39 24.04
C LEU A 562 3.43 -6.66 23.48
N PRO A 563 2.48 -7.27 24.22
CA PRO A 563 1.71 -8.39 23.68
C PRO A 563 0.98 -7.95 22.41
N HIS A 564 0.95 -8.82 21.39
CA HIS A 564 0.33 -8.62 20.07
C HIS A 564 1.08 -7.76 19.04
N THR A 565 2.28 -7.24 19.31
CA THR A 565 3.07 -6.44 18.32
C THR A 565 4.16 -7.23 17.59
N SER A 566 4.42 -8.48 18.00
CA SER A 566 5.53 -9.31 17.50
C SER A 566 5.17 -10.18 16.27
N SER A 567 3.89 -10.48 16.04
CA SER A 567 3.47 -11.34 14.92
C SER A 567 3.62 -10.62 13.57
N LYS A 568 4.19 -11.31 12.57
CA LYS A 568 4.16 -10.81 11.19
C LYS A 568 2.73 -10.95 10.62
N PRO A 569 2.20 -9.92 9.95
CA PRO A 569 0.89 -10.02 9.31
C PRO A 569 0.90 -11.10 8.22
N GLY A 570 -0.16 -11.90 8.15
CA GLY A 570 -0.35 -12.87 7.08
C GLY A 570 -0.51 -12.19 5.73
N HIS A 571 0.16 -12.69 4.69
CA HIS A 571 0.09 -12.12 3.35
C HIS A 571 -1.21 -12.57 2.66
N CYS A 572 -2.17 -11.66 2.48
CA CYS A 572 -3.36 -11.93 1.65
C CYS A 572 -3.00 -11.75 0.17
N SER A 573 -2.72 -12.85 -0.54
CA SER A 573 -2.29 -12.86 -1.95
C SER A 573 -3.37 -12.49 -2.99
N CYS A 574 -4.56 -12.07 -2.54
CA CYS A 574 -5.73 -11.86 -3.40
C CYS A 574 -6.22 -10.40 -3.47
N SER A 575 -5.60 -9.46 -2.73
CA SER A 575 -6.02 -8.05 -2.72
C SER A 575 -5.09 -7.17 -3.56
N MET A 576 -5.65 -6.19 -4.28
CA MET A 576 -4.90 -5.14 -5.00
C MET A 576 -4.36 -4.04 -4.06
N GLY A 577 -4.76 -4.05 -2.79
CA GLY A 577 -4.23 -3.15 -1.77
C GLY A 577 -2.75 -3.40 -1.53
N ASP A 578 -1.97 -2.32 -1.41
CA ASP A 578 -0.55 -2.42 -1.08
C ASP A 578 -0.39 -2.53 0.44
N ASP A 579 0.00 -3.72 0.90
CA ASP A 579 0.18 -4.05 2.32
C ASP A 579 1.61 -3.82 2.83
N SER A 580 2.49 -3.20 2.02
CA SER A 580 3.89 -2.94 2.40
C SER A 580 4.02 -2.18 3.72
N TYR A 581 3.10 -1.24 3.98
CA TYR A 581 3.06 -0.46 5.23
C TYR A 581 2.97 -1.33 6.48
N LYS A 582 2.32 -2.50 6.41
CA LYS A 582 2.16 -3.43 7.54
C LYS A 582 3.50 -4.03 7.99
N THR A 583 4.51 -3.99 7.13
CA THR A 583 5.86 -4.51 7.41
C THR A 583 6.85 -3.44 7.85
N LEU A 584 6.48 -2.15 7.77
CA LEU A 584 7.38 -1.02 8.06
C LEU A 584 7.96 -1.05 9.47
N ARG A 585 7.19 -1.47 10.47
CA ARG A 585 7.69 -1.59 11.86
C ARG A 585 8.92 -2.52 11.97
N PHE A 586 8.91 -3.63 11.23
CA PHE A 586 10.01 -4.59 11.23
C PHE A 586 11.19 -4.06 10.42
N ALA A 587 10.91 -3.43 9.26
CA ALA A 587 11.93 -2.80 8.43
C ALA A 587 12.65 -1.66 9.17
N LEU A 588 11.91 -0.84 9.93
CA LEU A 588 12.47 0.23 10.77
C LEU A 588 13.40 -0.34 11.85
N ARG A 589 12.93 -1.33 12.61
CA ARG A 589 13.76 -1.97 13.66
C ARG A 589 15.04 -2.56 13.08
N SER A 590 14.94 -3.26 11.96
CA SER A 590 16.12 -3.83 11.28
C SER A 590 17.08 -2.75 10.81
N THR A 591 16.56 -1.72 10.14
CA THR A 591 17.35 -0.60 9.62
C THR A 591 18.07 0.15 10.75
N LEU A 592 17.39 0.39 11.86
CA LEU A 592 17.94 1.07 13.02
C LEU A 592 19.12 0.31 13.62
N LYS A 593 18.98 -1.00 13.83
CA LYS A 593 20.08 -1.85 14.30
C LYS A 593 21.28 -1.83 13.34
N THR A 594 21.03 -1.92 12.04
CA THR A 594 22.11 -1.86 11.04
C THR A 594 22.78 -0.50 10.98
N SER A 595 22.03 0.59 11.17
CA SER A 595 22.54 1.96 11.19
C SER A 595 23.44 2.20 12.40
N VAL A 596 23.03 1.75 13.60
CA VAL A 596 23.88 1.85 14.81
C VAL A 596 25.14 1.01 14.64
N TYR A 597 25.01 -0.26 14.24
CA TYR A 597 26.14 -1.14 14.03
C TYR A 597 27.16 -0.57 13.04
N ARG A 598 26.68 0.03 11.94
CA ARG A 598 27.53 0.68 10.93
C ARG A 598 28.36 1.80 11.54
N ILE A 599 27.73 2.71 12.31
CA ILE A 599 28.44 3.84 12.91
C ILE A 599 29.44 3.36 13.97
N THR A 600 29.05 2.40 14.82
CA THR A 600 29.94 1.85 15.83
C THR A 600 31.08 1.03 15.24
N ALA A 601 30.88 0.38 14.09
CA ALA A 601 31.94 -0.35 13.41
C ALA A 601 32.96 0.60 12.78
N THR A 602 32.53 1.77 12.27
CA THR A 602 33.45 2.76 11.67
C THR A 602 34.17 3.62 12.72
N PHE A 603 33.49 4.05 13.78
CA PHE A 603 34.06 4.95 14.81
C PHE A 603 34.42 4.24 16.12
N GLY A 604 34.26 2.92 16.22
CA GLY A 604 34.36 2.18 17.48
C GLY A 604 35.68 2.36 18.23
N GLY A 605 36.80 2.49 17.52
CA GLY A 605 38.10 2.77 18.12
C GLY A 605 38.24 4.16 18.77
N HIS A 606 37.31 5.08 18.48
CA HIS A 606 37.27 6.45 19.00
C HIS A 606 36.08 6.71 19.93
N LEU A 607 35.25 5.68 20.18
CA LEU A 607 34.08 5.76 21.08
C LEU A 607 34.34 5.11 22.45
N GLN A 608 35.54 4.55 22.65
CA GLN A 608 36.06 4.11 23.95
C GLN A 608 36.68 5.31 24.67
#